data_AF-A0AA42AY48-F1
#
_entry.id   AF-A0AA42AY48-F1
#
_cell.length_a   1.000
_cell.length_b   1.000
_cell.length_c   1.000
_cell.angle_alpha   90.00
_cell.angle_beta   90.00
_cell.angle_gamma   90.00
#
_symmetry.space_group_name_H-M   'P 1'
#
loop_
_entity.id
_entity.type
_entity.pdbx_description
1 polymer ?
#
loop_
_entity_poly.entity_id
_entity_poly.type
_entity_poly.pdbx_seq_one_letter_code
_entity_poly.pdbx_strand_id
1 'polypeptide(L)'
;MMTNKRQRSTVKIDVDENQFRSSCLREDAYVLFDYWANDDAVRKALHVKEGTVKKWIRCNYDLSYEKEIENIVEYHQNISTKGYESFIYSGDHDMIVPHISTEAWIRTLTNLSITEDWRPWFVDGQVAG
;
A
#
# COMPACT_ATOMS: atom_id res chain seq x y z
N MET A 1 -0.94 -34.57 24.20
CA MET A 1 -0.44 -33.71 23.12
C MET A 1 -1.57 -33.52 22.11
N MET A 2 -2.22 -32.35 22.10
CA MET A 2 -3.20 -32.00 21.06
C MET A 2 -2.46 -31.26 19.96
N THR A 3 -2.22 -31.92 18.83
CA THR A 3 -1.68 -31.28 17.63
C THR A 3 -2.79 -30.48 16.96
N ASN A 4 -2.72 -29.16 17.07
CA ASN A 4 -3.64 -28.25 16.40
C ASN A 4 -3.31 -28.23 14.89
N LYS A 5 -4.02 -29.03 14.10
CA LYS A 5 -3.88 -29.04 12.65
C LYS A 5 -4.48 -27.74 12.11
N ARG A 6 -3.63 -26.87 11.55
CA ARG A 6 -4.03 -25.64 10.86
C ARG A 6 -4.94 -26.03 9.69
N GLN A 7 -6.25 -25.88 9.85
CA GLN A 7 -7.22 -26.16 8.80
C GLN A 7 -7.16 -24.99 7.82
N ARG A 8 -6.62 -25.23 6.61
CA ARG A 8 -6.61 -24.23 5.53
C ARG A 8 -8.03 -24.17 4.97
N SER A 9 -8.83 -23.25 5.48
CA SER A 9 -10.12 -22.90 4.86
C SER A 9 -9.85 -22.10 3.60
N THR A 10 -10.11 -22.70 2.45
CA THR A 10 -10.11 -21.99 1.16
C THR A 10 -11.41 -21.20 1.05
N VAL A 11 -11.31 -19.88 0.95
CA VAL A 11 -12.44 -19.02 0.59
C VAL A 11 -12.64 -19.17 -0.91
N LYS A 12 -13.81 -19.68 -1.32
CA LYS A 12 -14.22 -19.68 -2.72
C LYS A 12 -14.89 -18.34 -2.98
N ILE A 13 -14.28 -17.54 -3.84
CA ILE A 13 -14.83 -16.26 -4.25
C ILE A 13 -15.56 -16.50 -5.57
N ASP A 14 -16.89 -16.53 -5.52
CA ASP A 14 -17.72 -16.60 -6.72
C ASP A 14 -17.88 -15.18 -7.28
N VAL A 15 -17.01 -14.84 -8.24
CA VAL A 15 -17.02 -13.52 -8.90
C VAL A 15 -17.76 -13.63 -10.24
N ASP A 16 -18.58 -12.63 -10.56
CA ASP A 16 -19.15 -12.50 -11.90
C ASP A 16 -18.03 -12.15 -12.89
N GLU A 17 -17.74 -13.05 -13.84
CA GLU A 17 -16.72 -12.86 -14.86
C GLU A 17 -16.94 -11.59 -15.70
N ASN A 18 -18.17 -11.07 -15.76
CA ASN A 18 -18.46 -9.82 -16.46
C ASN A 18 -17.90 -8.58 -15.76
N GLN A 19 -17.44 -8.67 -14.51
CA GLN A 19 -16.76 -7.57 -13.80
C GLN A 19 -15.25 -7.48 -14.14
N PHE A 20 -14.63 -8.55 -14.67
CA PHE A 20 -13.24 -8.56 -15.11
C PHE A 20 -13.08 -8.10 -16.57
N ARG A 21 -13.50 -6.87 -16.84
CA ARG A 21 -13.43 -6.29 -18.18
C ARG A 21 -12.41 -5.17 -18.31
N SER A 22 -11.63 -4.92 -17.27
CA SER A 22 -10.66 -3.83 -17.29
C SER A 22 -9.41 -4.22 -18.08
N SER A 23 -8.86 -3.26 -18.84
CA SER A 23 -7.51 -3.42 -19.43
C SER A 23 -6.40 -3.29 -18.39
N CYS A 24 -6.75 -2.96 -17.14
CA CYS A 24 -5.83 -2.65 -16.06
C CYS A 24 -6.02 -3.64 -14.91
N LEU A 25 -5.09 -4.58 -14.76
CA LEU A 25 -5.11 -5.63 -13.72
C LEU A 25 -5.34 -5.11 -12.30
N ARG A 26 -5.01 -3.85 -12.03
CA ARG A 26 -5.24 -3.18 -10.75
C ARG A 26 -6.73 -3.03 -10.42
N GLU A 27 -7.58 -2.74 -11.40
CA GLU A 27 -9.02 -2.60 -11.17
C GLU A 27 -9.67 -3.95 -10.86
N ASP A 28 -9.25 -4.99 -11.58
CA ASP A 28 -9.68 -6.37 -11.31
C ASP A 28 -9.27 -6.83 -9.90
N ALA A 29 -8.07 -6.44 -9.44
CA ALA A 29 -7.61 -6.70 -8.08
C ALA A 29 -8.47 -6.01 -7.02
N TYR A 30 -9.01 -4.82 -7.30
CA TYR A 30 -9.92 -4.14 -6.37
C TYR A 30 -11.25 -4.88 -6.22
N VAL A 31 -11.81 -5.37 -7.33
CA VAL A 31 -13.02 -6.20 -7.30
C VAL A 31 -12.78 -7.45 -6.46
N LEU A 32 -11.70 -8.18 -6.73
CA LEU A 32 -11.35 -9.38 -5.96
C LEU A 32 -11.18 -9.10 -4.47
N PHE A 33 -10.54 -7.99 -4.12
CA PHE A 33 -10.34 -7.61 -2.73
C PHE A 33 -11.67 -7.24 -2.05
N ASP A 34 -12.57 -6.55 -2.74
CA ASP A 34 -13.90 -6.21 -2.23
C ASP A 34 -14.72 -7.47 -1.91
N TYR A 35 -14.70 -8.48 -2.78
CA TYR A 35 -15.35 -9.76 -2.50
C TYR A 35 -14.69 -10.48 -1.33
N TRP A 36 -13.37 -10.60 -1.33
CA TRP A 36 -12.62 -11.28 -0.27
C TRP A 36 -12.87 -10.63 1.10
N ALA A 37 -12.78 -9.29 1.19
CA ALA A 37 -12.92 -8.56 2.45
C ALA A 37 -14.36 -8.58 2.99
N ASN A 38 -15.35 -8.82 2.13
CA ASN A 38 -16.76 -8.89 2.51
C ASN A 38 -17.31 -10.31 2.70
N ASP A 39 -16.53 -11.35 2.40
CA ASP A 39 -16.90 -12.73 2.69
C ASP A 39 -17.06 -12.97 4.20
N ASP A 40 -18.14 -13.64 4.61
CA ASP A 40 -18.46 -13.85 6.02
C ASP A 40 -17.42 -14.70 6.75
N ALA A 41 -16.83 -15.69 6.07
CA ALA A 41 -15.79 -16.53 6.66
C ALA A 41 -14.50 -15.74 6.86
N VAL A 42 -14.13 -14.87 5.91
CA VAL A 42 -13.00 -13.92 6.07
C VAL A 42 -13.26 -12.97 7.23
N ARG A 43 -14.43 -12.34 7.28
CA ARG A 43 -14.79 -11.38 8.34
C ARG A 43 -14.80 -12.04 9.71
N LYS A 44 -15.30 -13.26 9.82
CA LYS A 44 -15.24 -14.07 11.05
C LYS A 44 -13.79 -14.40 11.43
N ALA A 45 -12.95 -14.80 10.47
CA ALA A 45 -11.55 -15.12 10.71
C ALA A 45 -10.71 -13.89 11.14
N LEU A 46 -11.05 -12.71 10.66
CA LEU A 46 -10.46 -11.42 11.07
C LEU A 46 -11.10 -10.85 12.35
N HIS A 47 -12.04 -11.58 12.96
CA HIS A 47 -12.77 -11.17 14.17
C HIS A 47 -13.54 -9.84 14.01
N VAL A 48 -14.07 -9.56 12.82
CA VAL A 48 -15.00 -8.44 12.62
C VAL A 48 -16.30 -8.74 13.38
N LYS A 49 -16.63 -7.89 14.35
CA LYS A 49 -17.84 -8.06 15.16
C LYS A 49 -19.11 -7.94 14.30
N GLU A 50 -20.01 -8.90 14.43
CA GLU A 50 -21.28 -8.90 13.71
C GLU A 50 -22.10 -7.65 14.07
N GLY A 51 -22.69 -7.01 13.05
CA GLY A 51 -23.52 -5.81 13.21
C GLY A 51 -22.79 -4.47 13.36
N THR A 52 -21.45 -4.43 13.49
CA THR A 52 -20.72 -3.14 13.61
C THR A 52 -20.38 -2.49 12.27
N VAL A 53 -20.03 -3.30 11.27
CA VAL A 53 -19.71 -2.85 9.92
C VAL A 53 -20.67 -3.55 8.97
N LYS A 54 -21.40 -2.80 8.13
CA LYS A 54 -22.32 -3.41 7.15
C LYS A 54 -21.53 -4.03 5.99
N LYS A 55 -20.80 -3.18 5.26
CA LYS A 55 -19.93 -3.57 4.14
C LYS A 55 -18.57 -2.93 4.34
N TRP A 56 -17.51 -3.70 4.15
CA TRP A 56 -16.17 -3.16 4.03
C TRP A 56 -16.02 -2.46 2.67
N ILE A 57 -15.46 -1.25 2.69
CA ILE A 57 -15.18 -0.45 1.50
C ILE A 57 -13.72 -0.03 1.52
N ARG A 58 -13.05 -0.10 0.36
CA ARG A 58 -11.61 0.21 0.23
C ARG A 58 -11.28 1.66 0.55
N CYS A 59 -12.04 2.59 -0.01
CA CYS A 59 -11.87 4.02 0.20
C CYS A 59 -13.23 4.63 0.53
N ASN A 60 -13.34 5.21 1.74
CA ASN A 60 -14.53 5.95 2.14
C ASN A 60 -14.32 7.45 1.83
N TYR A 61 -14.89 7.90 0.72
CA TYR A 61 -14.79 9.30 0.28
C TYR A 61 -15.78 10.24 0.98
N ASP A 62 -16.72 9.70 1.78
CA ASP A 62 -17.69 10.50 2.55
C ASP A 62 -17.08 11.00 3.87
N LEU A 63 -15.83 10.64 4.17
CA LEU A 63 -15.12 11.15 5.34
C LEU A 63 -14.80 12.64 5.16
N SER A 64 -15.30 13.46 6.08
CA SER A 64 -14.89 14.85 6.18
C SER A 64 -13.40 14.91 6.54
N TYR A 65 -12.57 15.37 5.61
CA TYR A 65 -11.14 15.50 5.77
C TYR A 65 -10.68 16.90 5.33
N GLU A 66 -9.97 17.59 6.21
CA GLU A 66 -9.37 18.90 5.96
C GLU A 66 -7.85 18.75 5.82
N LYS A 67 -7.28 19.38 4.79
CA LYS A 67 -5.84 19.38 4.54
C LYS A 67 -5.21 20.59 5.22
N GLU A 68 -4.67 20.38 6.42
CA GLU A 68 -4.04 21.46 7.20
C GLU A 68 -2.55 21.64 6.88
N ILE A 69 -1.87 20.59 6.46
CA ILE A 69 -0.42 20.58 6.20
C ILE A 69 -0.20 20.32 4.71
N GLU A 70 0.33 21.32 4.00
CA GLU A 70 0.62 21.23 2.56
C GLU A 70 2.05 20.76 2.28
N ASN A 71 2.96 20.89 3.26
CA ASN A 71 4.37 20.58 3.09
C ASN A 71 4.95 19.89 4.34
N ILE A 72 5.63 18.77 4.13
CA ILE A 72 6.23 17.94 5.19
C ILE A 72 7.77 18.00 5.24
N VAL A 73 8.41 18.83 4.41
CA VAL A 73 9.88 18.96 4.32
C VAL A 73 10.49 19.28 5.68
N GLU A 74 9.95 20.25 6.43
CA GLU A 74 10.47 20.63 7.75
C GLU A 74 10.41 19.46 8.76
N TYR A 75 9.34 18.66 8.71
CA TYR A 75 9.19 17.48 9.58
C TYR A 75 10.23 16.41 9.25
N HIS A 76 10.43 16.10 7.97
CA HIS A 76 11.44 15.14 7.54
C HIS A 76 12.86 15.65 7.80
N GLN A 77 13.11 16.95 7.69
CA GLN A 77 14.37 17.57 8.05
C GLN A 77 14.68 17.42 9.55
N ASN A 78 13.68 17.58 10.41
CA ASN A 78 13.85 17.40 11.85
C ASN A 78 14.06 15.92 12.23
N ILE A 79 13.44 14.99 11.50
CA ILE A 79 13.63 13.56 11.75
C ILE A 79 15.01 13.10 11.28
N SER A 80 15.50 13.60 10.15
CA SER A 80 16.82 13.22 9.60
C SER A 80 17.99 13.60 10.53
N THR A 81 17.85 14.65 11.34
CA THR A 81 18.88 15.05 12.31
C THR A 81 18.90 14.20 13.60
N LYS A 82 17.90 13.35 13.82
CA LYS A 82 17.77 12.53 15.04
C LYS A 82 18.44 11.16 14.94
N GLY A 83 19.05 10.84 13.81
CA GLY A 83 19.73 9.56 13.58
C GLY A 83 18.80 8.38 13.25
N TYR A 84 17.54 8.64 12.86
CA TYR A 84 16.65 7.60 12.37
C TYR A 84 16.99 7.24 10.92
N GLU A 85 17.08 5.94 10.63
CA GLU A 85 17.20 5.45 9.26
C GLU A 85 15.86 5.60 8.53
N SER A 86 15.90 6.17 7.34
CA SER A 86 14.73 6.38 6.49
C SER A 86 14.92 5.69 5.14
N PHE A 87 13.93 4.92 4.71
CA PHE A 87 13.88 4.30 3.39
C PHE A 87 12.74 4.89 2.58
N ILE A 88 13.07 5.54 1.46
CA ILE A 88 12.12 6.21 0.56
C ILE A 88 12.19 5.50 -0.79
N TYR A 89 11.03 5.07 -1.31
CA TYR A 89 10.91 4.40 -2.59
C TYR A 89 9.73 4.96 -3.38
N SER A 90 9.83 4.96 -4.72
CA SER A 90 8.78 5.40 -5.63
C SER A 90 8.69 4.44 -6.81
N GLY A 91 7.48 4.14 -7.26
CA GLY A 91 7.27 3.42 -8.52
C GLY A 91 7.50 4.35 -9.70
N ASP A 92 8.32 3.95 -10.67
CA ASP A 92 8.68 4.76 -11.83
C ASP A 92 7.50 5.06 -12.77
N HIS A 93 6.49 4.19 -12.78
CA HIS A 93 5.25 4.35 -13.53
C HIS A 93 4.08 4.99 -12.75
N ASP A 94 4.26 5.46 -11.52
CA ASP A 94 3.21 6.23 -10.84
C ASP A 94 3.08 7.63 -11.46
N MET A 95 1.87 7.97 -11.90
CA MET A 95 1.54 9.27 -12.45
C MET A 95 0.88 10.22 -11.44
N ILE A 96 0.38 9.71 -10.31
CA ILE A 96 -0.25 10.53 -9.27
C ILE A 96 0.83 11.17 -8.39
N VAL A 97 1.84 10.39 -7.99
CA VAL A 97 3.04 10.89 -7.29
C VAL A 97 4.29 10.39 -8.01
N PRO A 98 4.75 11.08 -9.06
CA PRO A 98 5.88 10.63 -9.87
C PRO A 98 7.20 10.56 -9.10
N HIS A 99 8.04 9.57 -9.42
CA HIS A 99 9.35 9.39 -8.77
C HIS A 99 10.24 10.65 -8.87
N ILE A 100 10.16 11.40 -9.97
CA ILE A 100 10.89 12.67 -10.15
C ILE A 100 10.48 13.73 -9.12
N SER A 101 9.23 13.72 -8.65
CA SER A 101 8.76 14.62 -7.60
C SER A 101 9.36 14.24 -6.25
N THR A 102 9.46 12.94 -5.96
CA THR A 102 10.15 12.43 -4.77
C THR A 102 11.64 12.78 -4.80
N GLU A 103 12.32 12.61 -5.94
CA GLU A 103 13.73 12.99 -6.07
C GLU A 103 13.94 14.49 -5.83
N ALA A 104 13.11 15.33 -6.47
CA ALA A 104 13.14 16.78 -6.24
C ALA A 104 12.91 17.15 -4.78
N TRP A 105 11.94 16.48 -4.12
CA TRP A 105 11.68 16.65 -2.69
C TRP A 105 12.87 16.25 -1.82
N ILE A 106 13.53 15.11 -2.05
CA ILE A 106 14.72 14.67 -1.30
C ILE A 106 15.83 15.72 -1.39
N ARG A 107 16.03 16.32 -2.58
CA ARG A 107 17.03 17.37 -2.80
C ARG A 107 16.76 18.65 -1.98
N THR A 108 15.55 18.85 -1.46
CA THR A 108 15.24 19.97 -0.55
C THR A 108 15.69 19.72 0.89
N LEU A 109 15.95 18.46 1.27
CA LEU A 109 16.47 18.12 2.58
C LEU A 109 17.95 18.50 2.67
N THR A 110 18.25 19.37 3.62
CA THR A 110 19.60 19.82 3.96
C THR A 110 20.35 18.78 4.81
N ASN A 111 21.68 18.83 4.78
CA ASN A 111 22.58 17.97 5.56
C ASN A 111 22.51 16.47 5.23
N LEU A 112 21.96 16.11 4.06
CA LEU A 112 22.15 14.79 3.48
C LEU A 112 23.41 14.79 2.61
N SER A 113 24.25 13.79 2.81
CA SER A 113 25.43 13.54 1.98
C SER A 113 25.23 12.27 1.17
N ILE A 114 25.65 12.28 -0.09
CA ILE A 114 25.65 11.08 -0.92
C ILE A 114 26.77 10.17 -0.42
N THR A 115 26.40 9.05 0.18
CA THR A 115 27.36 8.03 0.65
C THR A 115 27.66 6.98 -0.42
N GLU A 116 26.68 6.71 -1.30
CA GLU A 116 26.80 5.83 -2.45
C GLU A 116 26.14 6.48 -3.66
N ASP A 117 26.78 6.39 -4.83
CA ASP A 117 26.21 6.85 -6.09
C ASP A 117 24.98 6.03 -6.50
N TRP A 118 24.13 6.63 -7.33
CA TRP A 118 22.96 5.96 -7.89
C TRP A 118 23.37 4.69 -8.64
N ARG A 119 22.75 3.57 -8.28
CA ARG A 119 23.08 2.25 -8.85
C ARG A 119 21.84 1.38 -8.96
N PRO A 120 21.77 0.51 -9.98
CA PRO A 120 20.70 -0.45 -10.07
C PRO A 120 20.76 -1.44 -8.91
N TRP A 121 19.60 -1.91 -8.48
CA TRP A 121 19.46 -3.05 -7.58
C TRP A 121 18.78 -4.22 -8.30
N PHE A 122 19.14 -5.43 -7.90
CA PHE A 122 18.78 -6.64 -8.63
C PHE A 122 17.95 -7.60 -7.77
N VAL A 123 16.97 -8.23 -8.39
CA VAL A 123 16.21 -9.36 -7.85
C VAL A 123 16.21 -10.46 -8.91
N ASP A 124 16.61 -11.67 -8.52
CA ASP A 124 16.67 -12.83 -9.42
C ASP A 124 17.41 -12.58 -10.76
N GLY A 125 18.46 -11.76 -10.70
CA GLY A 125 19.28 -11.41 -11.87
C GLY A 125 18.67 -10.36 -12.80
N GLN A 126 17.53 -9.77 -12.46
CA GLN A 126 16.89 -8.68 -13.21
C GLN A 126 17.05 -7.36 -12.47
N VAL A 127 17.13 -6.25 -13.21
CA VAL A 127 17.10 -4.90 -12.65
C VAL A 127 15.70 -4.65 -12.12
N ALA A 128 15.58 -4.45 -10.81
CA ALA A 128 14.31 -4.17 -10.15
C ALA A 128 14.08 -2.66 -9.93
N GLY A 129 15.15 -1.86 -10.03
CA GLY A 129 15.17 -0.41 -10.05
C GLY A 129 16.57 0.12 -9.79
#